data_AF-A0A7H9FJJ9-F1
#
_entry.id   AF-A0A7H9FJJ9-F1
#
_cell.length_a   1.000
_cell.length_b   1.000
_cell.length_c   1.000
_cell.angle_alpha   90.00
_cell.angle_beta   90.00
_cell.angle_gamma   90.00
#
_symmetry.space_group_name_H-M   'P 1'
#
loop_
_entity.id
_entity.type
_entity.pdbx_description
1 polymer ?
#
loop_
_entity_poly.entity_id
_entity_poly.type
_entity_poly.pdbx_seq_one_letter_code
_entity_poly.pdbx_strand_id
1 'polypeptide(L)'
;MKKWNATQLKYLMAAVMVLDHIPHITGIVSPMWEGIFHAMTRCVGVWFAYMAMEGFIHTRNLKNYLIRLWSWALIMFAGNSLLNALFASKGVMITNNIFLTLAIGVTMLWLGFPRKEMDQKEKLWRRIGVAVLLIFGSLFTEGGITMLPFLLISYSCRNRKGVRNLLYTLLWAFLLVTSIQIYDTWNQTLEMMLYNSDWLFITVFPFMALYNGERGEQTIWNKYFFYIFYPAHLWIITLIAYLVK
;
A
#
# COMPACT_ATOMS: atom_id res chain seq x y z
N MET A 1 25.98 8.42 -6.81
CA MET A 1 24.86 8.63 -5.85
C MET A 1 24.92 7.55 -4.78
N LYS A 2 24.88 7.90 -3.49
CA LYS A 2 24.90 6.91 -2.40
C LYS A 2 23.57 6.16 -2.38
N LYS A 3 23.59 4.84 -2.66
CA LYS A 3 22.38 4.00 -2.66
C LYS A 3 21.98 3.64 -1.23
N TRP A 4 20.68 3.49 -0.97
CA TRP A 4 20.11 3.20 0.34
C TRP A 4 19.60 1.76 0.40
N ASN A 5 19.60 1.16 1.59
CA ASN A 5 19.04 -0.17 1.82
C ASN A 5 17.53 -0.12 2.10
N ALA A 6 16.89 -1.29 2.08
CA ALA A 6 15.44 -1.42 2.26
C ALA A 6 14.96 -0.85 3.60
N THR A 7 15.70 -1.06 4.68
CA THR A 7 15.34 -0.55 6.02
C THR A 7 15.34 0.98 6.05
N GLN A 8 16.38 1.63 5.49
CA GLN A 8 16.47 3.09 5.41
C GLN A 8 15.29 3.70 4.63
N LEU A 9 15.01 3.15 3.45
CA LEU A 9 13.90 3.63 2.62
C LEU A 9 12.54 3.36 3.26
N LYS A 10 12.36 2.24 3.97
CA LYS A 10 11.12 1.99 4.74
C LYS A 10 10.93 2.98 5.88
N TYR A 11 12.00 3.39 6.58
CA TYR A 11 11.89 4.45 7.59
C TYR A 11 11.49 5.79 6.98
N LEU A 12 12.09 6.16 5.84
CA LEU A 12 11.68 7.36 5.11
C LEU A 12 10.20 7.28 4.73
N MET A 13 9.75 6.16 4.14
CA MET A 13 8.36 5.99 3.74
C MET A 13 7.39 5.97 4.92
N ALA A 14 7.80 5.41 6.07
CA ALA A 14 7.01 5.47 7.29
C ALA A 14 6.87 6.91 7.81
N ALA A 15 7.92 7.74 7.72
CA ALA A 15 7.83 9.15 8.08
C ALA A 15 6.91 9.93 7.13
N VAL A 16 7.06 9.73 5.81
CA VAL A 16 6.21 10.38 4.79
C VAL A 16 4.75 9.95 4.94
N MET A 17 4.48 8.68 5.27
CA MET A 17 3.13 8.14 5.47
C MET A 17 2.27 8.94 6.45
N VAL A 18 2.89 9.53 7.48
CA VAL A 18 2.17 10.31 8.49
C VAL A 18 1.45 11.49 7.86
N LEU A 19 2.05 12.14 6.86
CA LEU A 19 1.47 13.30 6.16
C LEU A 19 0.10 12.99 5.56
N ASP A 20 -0.09 11.76 5.06
CA ASP A 20 -1.34 11.32 4.44
C ASP A 20 -2.51 11.26 5.43
N HIS A 21 -2.19 11.12 6.72
CA HIS A 21 -3.16 10.85 7.77
C HIS A 21 -3.37 12.02 8.71
N ILE A 22 -2.49 13.04 8.70
CA ILE A 22 -2.69 14.29 9.44
C ILE A 22 -4.07 14.92 9.14
N PRO A 23 -4.57 14.95 7.88
CA PRO A 23 -5.89 15.51 7.57
C PRO A 23 -7.07 14.86 8.31
N HIS A 24 -6.91 13.63 8.84
CA HIS A 24 -7.94 13.03 9.70
C HIS A 24 -8.19 13.80 11.00
N ILE A 25 -7.24 14.64 11.44
CA ILE A 25 -7.46 15.60 12.52
C ILE A 25 -8.18 16.82 11.93
N THR A 26 -9.51 16.81 12.07
CA THR A 26 -10.39 17.79 11.42
C THR A 26 -10.00 19.24 11.77
N GLY A 27 -9.85 20.08 10.73
CA GLY A 27 -9.64 21.52 10.89
C GLY A 27 -8.18 21.97 11.00
N ILE A 28 -7.20 21.05 10.96
CA ILE A 28 -5.77 21.41 11.04
C ILE A 28 -5.15 21.66 9.66
N VAL A 29 -5.63 21.00 8.62
CA VAL A 29 -5.08 21.06 7.25
C VAL A 29 -6.15 21.59 6.30
N SER A 30 -5.78 22.52 5.42
CA SER A 30 -6.72 23.01 4.40
C SER A 30 -6.88 21.99 3.25
N PRO A 31 -7.99 22.04 2.49
CA PRO A 31 -8.24 21.07 1.41
C PRO A 31 -7.11 20.98 0.37
N MET A 32 -6.51 22.11 0.01
CA MET A 32 -5.37 22.13 -0.91
C MET A 32 -4.15 21.40 -0.33
N TRP A 33 -3.83 21.63 0.95
CA TRP A 33 -2.70 20.95 1.61
C TRP A 33 -2.96 19.46 1.82
N GLU A 34 -4.20 19.06 2.10
CA GLU A 34 -4.62 17.67 2.13
C GLU A 34 -4.40 16.99 0.77
N GLY A 35 -4.83 17.60 -0.32
CA GLY A 35 -4.55 17.12 -1.67
C GLY A 35 -3.05 17.00 -1.97
N ILE A 36 -2.24 17.99 -1.57
CA ILE A 36 -0.77 17.94 -1.73
C ILE A 36 -0.17 16.80 -0.93
N PHE A 37 -0.57 16.59 0.33
CA PHE A 37 -0.09 15.49 1.16
C PHE A 37 -0.46 14.16 0.53
N HIS A 38 -1.71 14.00 0.08
CA HIS A 38 -2.15 12.80 -0.64
C HIS A 38 -1.29 12.55 -1.88
N ALA A 39 -1.08 13.55 -2.72
CA ALA A 39 -0.24 13.43 -3.92
C ALA A 39 1.20 13.00 -3.60
N MET A 40 1.81 13.59 -2.56
CA MET A 40 3.18 13.30 -2.13
C MET A 40 3.34 11.87 -1.58
N THR A 41 2.31 11.34 -0.92
CA THR A 41 2.36 10.06 -0.20
C THR A 41 1.98 8.87 -1.08
N ARG A 42 1.47 9.05 -2.31
CA ARG A 42 1.04 7.94 -3.19
C ARG A 42 2.14 6.90 -3.46
N CYS A 43 3.41 7.29 -3.38
CA CYS A 43 4.52 6.34 -3.50
C CYS A 43 4.66 5.38 -2.30
N VAL A 44 4.16 5.74 -1.13
CA VAL A 44 4.38 5.04 0.15
C VAL A 44 3.78 3.63 0.11
N GLY A 45 2.48 3.52 -0.20
CA GLY A 45 1.80 2.22 -0.26
C GLY A 45 2.45 1.28 -1.29
N VAL A 46 2.78 1.81 -2.46
CA VAL A 46 3.43 1.06 -3.54
C VAL A 46 4.86 0.64 -3.17
N TRP A 47 5.60 1.46 -2.43
CA TRP A 47 6.89 1.07 -1.89
C TRP A 47 6.76 -0.12 -0.92
N PHE A 48 5.79 -0.09 -0.01
CA PHE A 48 5.55 -1.22 0.90
C PHE A 48 5.06 -2.47 0.17
N ALA A 49 4.28 -2.33 -0.90
CA ALA A 49 3.92 -3.45 -1.79
C ALA A 49 5.16 -4.05 -2.47
N TYR A 50 6.06 -3.21 -2.98
CA TYR A 50 7.33 -3.65 -3.55
C TYR A 50 8.21 -4.38 -2.51
N MET A 51 8.32 -3.84 -1.30
CA MET A 51 9.03 -4.49 -0.19
C MET A 51 8.38 -5.82 0.23
N ALA A 52 7.06 -5.92 0.15
CA ALA A 52 6.36 -7.16 0.45
C ALA A 52 6.66 -8.24 -0.59
N MET A 53 6.78 -7.86 -1.86
CA MET A 53 7.21 -8.70 -2.98
C MET A 53 8.67 -9.16 -2.83
N GLU A 54 9.59 -8.26 -2.47
CA GLU A 54 10.97 -8.62 -2.14
C GLU A 54 11.02 -9.63 -0.97
N GLY A 55 10.18 -9.42 0.05
CA GLY A 55 9.99 -10.37 1.15
C GLY A 55 9.51 -11.75 0.68
N PHE A 56 8.62 -11.80 -0.32
CA PHE A 56 8.15 -13.04 -0.93
C PHE A 56 9.27 -13.80 -1.68
N ILE A 57 10.12 -13.07 -2.42
CA ILE A 57 11.28 -13.64 -3.12
C ILE A 57 12.25 -14.26 -2.12
N HIS A 58 12.60 -13.53 -1.06
CA HIS A 58 13.71 -13.91 -0.17
C HIS A 58 13.32 -14.71 1.07
N THR A 59 12.03 -14.82 1.41
CA THR A 59 11.62 -15.56 2.60
C THR A 59 11.88 -17.07 2.45
N ARG A 60 12.50 -17.64 3.49
CA ARG A 60 12.66 -19.10 3.63
C ARG A 60 11.36 -19.78 4.05
N ASN A 61 10.56 -19.11 4.88
CA ASN A 61 9.29 -19.64 5.39
C ASN A 61 8.15 -18.69 5.02
N LEU A 62 7.49 -19.01 3.91
CA LEU A 62 6.37 -18.23 3.37
C LEU A 62 5.12 -18.33 4.24
N LYS A 63 4.85 -19.49 4.84
CA LYS A 63 3.71 -19.70 5.75
C LYS A 63 3.78 -18.72 6.92
N ASN A 64 4.92 -18.65 7.61
CA ASN A 64 5.10 -17.73 8.73
C ASN A 64 5.09 -16.27 8.30
N TYR A 65 5.46 -15.96 7.04
CA TYR A 65 5.35 -14.60 6.52
C TYR A 65 3.89 -14.20 6.30
N LEU A 66 3.10 -15.05 5.64
CA LEU A 66 1.66 -14.84 5.43
C LEU A 66 0.89 -14.77 6.75
N ILE A 67 1.17 -15.67 7.70
CA ILE A 67 0.54 -15.63 9.03
C ILE A 67 0.76 -14.27 9.68
N ARG A 68 1.98 -13.70 9.65
CA ARG A 68 2.21 -12.36 10.21
C ARG A 68 1.37 -11.29 9.53
N LEU A 69 1.31 -11.27 8.19
CA LEU A 69 0.53 -10.26 7.46
C LEU A 69 -0.96 -10.37 7.78
N TRP A 70 -1.52 -11.58 7.74
CA TRP A 70 -2.93 -11.83 8.05
C TRP A 70 -3.26 -11.55 9.53
N SER A 71 -2.37 -11.90 10.47
CA SER A 71 -2.56 -11.57 11.88
C SER A 71 -2.59 -10.07 12.12
N TRP A 72 -1.68 -9.30 11.51
CA TRP A 72 -1.70 -7.84 11.63
C TRP A 72 -2.89 -7.19 10.92
N ALA A 73 -3.36 -7.77 9.80
CA ALA A 73 -4.61 -7.35 9.17
C ALA A 73 -5.82 -7.55 10.10
N LEU A 74 -5.87 -8.67 10.83
CA LEU A 74 -6.93 -8.94 11.80
C LEU A 74 -6.83 -8.02 13.04
N ILE A 75 -5.62 -7.78 13.55
CA ILE A 75 -5.38 -6.84 14.65
C ILE A 75 -5.85 -5.43 14.27
N MET A 76 -5.51 -4.97 13.07
CA MET A 76 -5.98 -3.70 12.53
C MET A 76 -7.51 -3.65 12.44
N PHE A 77 -8.12 -4.69 11.88
CA PHE A 77 -9.57 -4.76 11.77
C PHE A 77 -10.23 -4.66 13.15
N ALA A 78 -9.81 -5.48 14.11
CA ALA A 78 -10.35 -5.48 15.46
C ALA A 78 -10.13 -4.13 16.18
N GLY A 79 -8.93 -3.55 16.10
CA GLY A 79 -8.61 -2.27 16.72
C GLY A 79 -9.41 -1.12 16.10
N ASN A 80 -9.52 -1.07 14.77
CA ASN A 80 -10.34 -0.08 14.08
C ASN A 80 -11.82 -0.22 14.45
N SER A 81 -12.36 -1.45 14.47
CA SER A 81 -13.75 -1.70 14.89
C SER A 81 -14.01 -1.23 16.32
N LEU A 82 -13.07 -1.48 17.24
CA LEU A 82 -13.16 -1.01 18.63
C LEU A 82 -13.15 0.52 18.72
N LEU A 83 -12.20 1.19 18.06
CA LEU A 83 -12.13 2.66 18.08
C LEU A 83 -13.37 3.28 17.44
N ASN A 84 -13.86 2.74 16.32
CA ASN A 84 -15.08 3.22 15.67
C ASN A 84 -16.31 3.07 16.58
N ALA A 85 -16.40 1.98 17.35
CA ALA A 85 -17.47 1.81 18.33
C ALA A 85 -17.37 2.80 19.49
N LEU A 86 -16.16 3.04 20.02
CA LEU A 86 -15.94 3.96 21.13
C LEU A 86 -16.12 5.43 20.73
N PHE A 87 -15.72 5.81 19.52
CA PHE A 87 -15.71 7.19 19.04
C PHE A 87 -16.89 7.55 18.15
N ALA A 88 -17.86 6.65 18.02
CA ALA A 88 -19.09 6.83 17.23
C ALA A 88 -19.81 8.14 17.58
N SER A 89 -19.80 8.55 18.86
CA SER A 89 -20.46 9.77 19.34
C SER A 89 -19.97 11.07 18.72
N LYS A 90 -18.71 11.12 18.26
CA LYS A 90 -18.11 12.29 17.57
C LYS A 90 -17.95 12.07 16.06
N GLY A 91 -18.47 10.97 15.52
CA GLY A 91 -18.35 10.62 14.10
C GLY A 91 -16.89 10.55 13.63
N VAL A 92 -15.98 10.12 14.49
CA VAL A 92 -14.58 9.86 14.10
C VAL A 92 -14.51 8.39 13.68
N MET A 93 -14.15 8.15 12.42
CA MET A 93 -14.06 6.81 11.86
C MET A 93 -12.70 6.57 11.23
N ILE A 94 -12.21 5.34 11.39
CA ILE A 94 -11.00 4.82 10.76
C ILE A 94 -11.30 3.50 10.07
N THR A 95 -10.87 3.36 8.82
CA THR A 95 -11.09 2.15 8.00
C THR A 95 -9.79 1.57 7.42
N ASN A 96 -8.67 2.29 7.52
CA ASN A 96 -7.38 1.92 6.95
C ASN A 96 -6.89 0.55 7.44
N ASN A 97 -6.42 -0.29 6.51
CA ASN A 97 -5.82 -1.60 6.77
C ASN A 97 -4.89 -2.05 5.63
N ILE A 98 -3.73 -1.40 5.49
CA ILE A 98 -2.74 -1.78 4.48
C ILE A 98 -2.25 -3.23 4.63
N PHE A 99 -2.26 -3.80 5.83
CA PHE A 99 -1.85 -5.19 6.04
C PHE A 99 -2.77 -6.17 5.32
N LEU A 100 -4.06 -5.88 5.23
CA LEU A 100 -4.99 -6.69 4.44
C LEU A 100 -4.59 -6.67 2.96
N THR A 101 -4.32 -5.50 2.40
CA THR A 101 -3.83 -5.35 1.01
C THR A 101 -2.55 -6.14 0.79
N LEU A 102 -1.57 -6.02 1.68
CA LEU A 102 -0.29 -6.74 1.57
C LEU A 102 -0.47 -8.26 1.76
N ALA A 103 -1.33 -8.69 2.68
CA ALA A 103 -1.64 -10.10 2.90
C ALA A 103 -2.28 -10.73 1.66
N ILE A 104 -3.23 -10.05 1.02
CA ILE A 104 -3.83 -10.46 -0.25
C ILE A 104 -2.76 -10.49 -1.35
N GLY A 105 -1.95 -9.44 -1.48
CA GLY A 105 -0.90 -9.37 -2.50
C GLY A 105 0.12 -10.49 -2.41
N VAL A 106 0.61 -10.82 -1.21
CA VAL A 106 1.55 -11.94 -1.02
C VAL A 106 0.85 -13.29 -1.19
N THR A 107 -0.41 -13.43 -0.80
CA THR A 107 -1.22 -14.64 -1.06
C THR A 107 -1.40 -14.85 -2.57
N MET A 108 -1.66 -13.77 -3.31
CA MET A 108 -1.79 -13.77 -4.76
C MET A 108 -0.50 -14.24 -5.45
N LEU A 109 0.68 -13.75 -5.01
CA LEU A 109 1.96 -14.26 -5.53
C LEU A 109 2.19 -15.73 -5.19
N TRP A 110 1.84 -16.15 -3.97
CA TRP A 110 1.95 -17.55 -3.57
C TRP A 110 1.09 -18.48 -4.43
N LEU A 111 -0.14 -18.07 -4.76
CA LEU A 111 -1.02 -18.84 -5.64
C LEU A 111 -0.53 -18.83 -7.09
N GLY A 112 -0.13 -17.67 -7.61
CA GLY A 112 0.26 -17.48 -9.01
C GLY A 112 1.62 -18.06 -9.38
N PHE A 113 2.53 -18.19 -8.40
CA PHE A 113 3.91 -18.63 -8.63
C PHE A 113 4.34 -19.78 -7.70
N PRO A 114 3.72 -20.96 -7.86
CA PRO A 114 4.02 -22.13 -7.05
C PRO A 114 5.44 -22.63 -7.30
N ARG A 115 6.09 -23.12 -6.23
CA ARG A 115 7.46 -23.67 -6.26
C ARG A 115 7.51 -25.18 -6.54
N LYS A 116 6.42 -25.74 -7.04
CA LYS A 116 6.26 -27.17 -7.36
C LYS A 116 5.65 -27.32 -8.75
N GLU A 117 5.90 -28.47 -9.37
CA GLU A 117 5.19 -28.84 -10.59
C GLU A 117 3.71 -29.09 -10.31
N MET A 118 2.89 -28.87 -11.33
CA MET A 118 1.44 -28.94 -11.23
C MET A 118 0.82 -29.37 -12.54
N ASP A 119 -0.30 -30.07 -12.45
CA ASP A 119 -1.15 -30.39 -13.60
C ASP A 119 -1.86 -29.13 -14.14
N GLN A 120 -2.53 -29.28 -15.30
CA GLN A 120 -3.20 -28.15 -15.96
C GLN A 120 -4.45 -27.67 -15.20
N LYS A 121 -5.13 -28.55 -14.47
CA LYS A 121 -6.33 -28.21 -13.70
C LYS A 121 -5.95 -27.35 -12.49
N GLU A 122 -4.91 -27.72 -11.76
CA GLU A 122 -4.35 -26.94 -10.64
C GLU A 122 -3.84 -25.57 -11.13
N LYS A 123 -3.18 -25.51 -12.30
CA LYS A 123 -2.77 -24.23 -12.92
C LYS A 123 -3.96 -23.32 -13.21
N LEU A 124 -5.05 -23.85 -13.77
CA LEU A 124 -6.25 -23.09 -14.07
C LEU A 124 -6.91 -22.54 -12.79
N TRP A 125 -7.16 -23.38 -11.79
CA TRP A 125 -7.78 -22.96 -10.53
C TRP A 125 -6.96 -21.91 -9.79
N ARG A 126 -5.63 -22.02 -9.81
CA ARG A 126 -4.75 -21.00 -9.22
C ARG A 126 -4.82 -19.67 -9.96
N ARG A 127 -4.90 -19.66 -11.29
CA ARG A 127 -5.08 -18.43 -12.08
C ARG A 127 -6.42 -17.77 -11.77
N ILE A 128 -7.48 -18.55 -11.65
CA ILE A 128 -8.80 -18.06 -11.21
C ILE A 128 -8.68 -17.46 -9.81
N GLY A 129 -8.02 -18.15 -8.87
CA GLY A 129 -7.77 -17.64 -7.52
C GLY A 129 -7.00 -16.32 -7.50
N VAL A 130 -5.95 -16.18 -8.33
CA VAL A 130 -5.23 -14.91 -8.50
C VAL A 130 -6.15 -13.81 -9.01
N ALA A 131 -6.96 -14.07 -10.05
CA ALA A 131 -7.89 -13.09 -10.60
C ALA A 131 -8.95 -12.66 -9.58
N VAL A 132 -9.51 -13.60 -8.83
CA VAL A 132 -10.49 -13.33 -7.76
C VAL A 132 -9.85 -12.47 -6.67
N LEU A 133 -8.65 -12.81 -6.19
CA LEU A 133 -7.95 -12.03 -5.19
C LEU A 133 -7.56 -10.63 -5.69
N LEU A 134 -7.19 -10.51 -6.95
CA LEU A 134 -6.87 -9.22 -7.56
C LEU A 134 -8.12 -8.34 -7.62
N ILE A 135 -9.25 -8.85 -8.11
CA ILE A 135 -10.50 -8.10 -8.19
C ILE A 135 -11.00 -7.75 -6.79
N PHE A 136 -11.14 -8.73 -5.90
CA PHE A 136 -11.59 -8.51 -4.53
C PHE A 136 -10.68 -7.52 -3.79
N GLY A 137 -9.37 -7.73 -3.84
CA GLY A 137 -8.43 -6.85 -3.19
C GLY A 137 -8.45 -5.43 -3.78
N SER A 138 -8.61 -5.28 -5.10
CA SER A 138 -8.67 -3.97 -5.75
C SER A 138 -9.89 -3.15 -5.34
N LEU A 139 -11.02 -3.82 -5.06
CA LEU A 139 -12.29 -3.18 -4.71
C LEU A 139 -12.45 -2.93 -3.21
N PHE A 140 -11.91 -3.81 -2.37
CA PHE A 140 -12.24 -3.85 -0.94
C PHE A 140 -11.05 -3.60 -0.01
N THR A 141 -9.86 -3.28 -0.53
CA THR A 141 -8.70 -3.00 0.30
C THR A 141 -8.05 -1.66 -0.01
N GLU A 142 -7.43 -1.07 1.02
CA GLU A 142 -6.78 0.23 0.94
C GLU A 142 -5.65 0.22 -0.10
N GLY A 143 -5.74 1.13 -1.07
CA GLY A 143 -4.80 1.23 -2.18
C GLY A 143 -4.76 -0.01 -3.08
N GLY A 144 -5.72 -0.93 -2.96
CA GLY A 144 -5.68 -2.24 -3.62
C GLY A 144 -5.60 -2.15 -5.14
N ILE A 145 -6.38 -1.23 -5.74
CA ILE A 145 -6.43 -0.99 -7.19
C ILE A 145 -5.07 -0.60 -7.79
N THR A 146 -4.19 -0.03 -6.97
CA THR A 146 -2.85 0.39 -7.37
C THR A 146 -1.79 -0.61 -6.93
N MET A 147 -1.79 -0.97 -5.64
CA MET A 147 -0.76 -1.79 -5.01
C MET A 147 -0.76 -3.23 -5.53
N LEU A 148 -1.92 -3.85 -5.73
CA LEU A 148 -1.99 -5.26 -6.14
C LEU A 148 -1.56 -5.47 -7.59
N PRO A 149 -2.05 -4.70 -8.59
CA PRO A 149 -1.51 -4.78 -9.93
C PRO A 149 -0.01 -4.44 -9.97
N PHE A 150 0.43 -3.39 -9.26
CA PHE A 150 1.84 -3.02 -9.21
C PHE A 150 2.71 -4.16 -8.69
N LEU A 151 2.31 -4.80 -7.60
CA LEU A 151 2.99 -5.93 -6.98
C LEU A 151 3.06 -7.15 -7.92
N LEU A 152 1.95 -7.46 -8.59
CA LEU A 152 1.88 -8.55 -9.56
C LEU A 152 2.78 -8.28 -10.78
N ILE A 153 2.71 -7.08 -11.36
CA ILE A 153 3.56 -6.65 -12.48
C ILE A 153 5.03 -6.70 -12.08
N SER A 154 5.37 -6.16 -10.90
CA SER A 154 6.74 -6.14 -10.35
C SER A 154 7.35 -7.53 -10.32
N TYR A 155 6.62 -8.50 -9.78
CA TYR A 155 7.10 -9.87 -9.64
C TYR A 155 7.14 -10.63 -10.97
N SER A 156 6.06 -10.56 -11.74
CA SER A 156 5.85 -11.34 -12.98
C SER A 156 6.78 -10.90 -14.11
N CYS A 157 7.11 -9.62 -14.15
CA CYS A 157 7.91 -8.99 -15.20
C CYS A 157 9.31 -8.59 -14.71
N ARG A 158 9.78 -9.09 -13.55
CA ARG A 158 11.08 -8.73 -12.97
C ARG A 158 12.28 -8.88 -13.92
N ASN A 159 12.24 -9.91 -14.78
CA ASN A 159 13.30 -10.20 -15.76
C ASN A 159 13.05 -9.53 -17.13
N ARG A 160 11.87 -8.93 -17.35
CA ARG A 160 11.42 -8.35 -18.64
C ARG A 160 11.10 -6.87 -18.47
N LYS A 161 12.15 -6.06 -18.34
CA LYS A 161 12.04 -4.61 -18.00
C LYS A 161 11.15 -3.83 -18.98
N GLY A 162 11.22 -4.11 -20.28
CA GLY A 162 10.38 -3.44 -21.29
C GLY A 162 8.88 -3.70 -21.06
N VAL A 163 8.50 -4.96 -20.89
CA VAL A 163 7.11 -5.35 -20.60
C VAL A 163 6.65 -4.78 -19.25
N ARG A 164 7.50 -4.83 -18.23
CA ARG A 164 7.19 -4.26 -16.91
C ARG A 164 6.88 -2.77 -17.01
N ASN A 165 7.73 -2.00 -17.68
CA ASN A 165 7.56 -0.56 -17.82
C ASN A 165 6.31 -0.23 -18.64
N LEU A 166 6.04 -0.98 -19.72
CA LEU A 166 4.79 -0.83 -20.48
C LEU A 166 3.56 -1.05 -19.58
N LEU A 167 3.54 -2.13 -18.80
CA LEU A 167 2.41 -2.42 -17.90
C LEU A 167 2.25 -1.37 -16.79
N TYR A 168 3.35 -0.80 -16.27
CA TYR A 168 3.25 0.35 -15.36
C TYR A 168 2.68 1.58 -16.04
N THR A 169 3.07 1.88 -17.29
CA THR A 169 2.50 2.99 -18.05
C THR A 169 1.01 2.77 -18.30
N LEU A 170 0.58 1.54 -18.60
CA LEU A 170 -0.83 1.22 -18.77
C LEU A 170 -1.61 1.37 -17.46
N LEU A 171 -1.06 0.91 -16.33
CA LEU A 171 -1.66 1.10 -15.00
C LEU A 171 -1.77 2.59 -14.65
N TRP A 172 -0.71 3.37 -14.92
CA TRP A 172 -0.70 4.82 -14.73
C TRP A 172 -1.76 5.52 -15.56
N ALA A 173 -1.84 5.20 -16.86
CA ALA A 173 -2.83 5.79 -17.76
C ALA A 173 -4.26 5.43 -17.33
N PHE A 174 -4.50 4.16 -16.96
CA PHE A 174 -5.78 3.71 -16.44
C PHE A 174 -6.21 4.52 -15.21
N LEU A 175 -5.34 4.57 -14.18
CA LEU A 175 -5.63 5.31 -12.95
C LEU A 175 -5.82 6.81 -13.20
N LEU A 176 -5.05 7.41 -14.11
CA LEU A 176 -5.17 8.83 -14.46
C LEU A 176 -6.53 9.11 -15.12
N VAL A 177 -6.89 8.32 -16.13
CA VAL A 177 -8.15 8.50 -16.87
C VAL A 177 -9.36 8.30 -15.96
N THR A 178 -9.32 7.33 -15.04
CA THR A 178 -10.43 7.11 -14.09
C THR A 178 -10.50 8.18 -12.99
N SER A 179 -9.43 8.93 -12.75
CA SER A 179 -9.36 9.94 -11.69
C SER A 179 -9.58 11.37 -12.18
N ILE A 180 -9.37 11.66 -13.48
CA ILE A 180 -9.59 13.00 -14.04
C ILE A 180 -11.09 13.27 -14.15
N GLN A 181 -11.53 14.33 -13.49
CA GLN A 181 -12.83 14.96 -13.69
C GLN A 181 -12.63 16.46 -13.84
N ILE A 182 -13.33 17.08 -14.79
CA ILE A 182 -13.28 18.53 -15.02
C ILE A 182 -14.45 19.16 -14.26
N TYR A 183 -14.13 20.11 -13.39
CA TYR A 183 -15.10 20.86 -12.59
C TYR A 183 -15.25 22.30 -13.12
N ASP A 184 -16.24 23.02 -12.60
CA ASP A 184 -16.59 24.38 -13.03
C ASP A 184 -15.42 25.37 -12.94
N THR A 185 -14.51 25.15 -11.98
CA THR A 185 -13.30 25.98 -11.83
C THR A 185 -12.02 25.15 -11.95
N TRP A 186 -10.97 25.80 -12.45
CA TRP A 186 -9.63 25.21 -12.52
C TRP A 186 -9.09 24.82 -11.13
N ASN A 187 -9.35 25.66 -10.11
CA ASN A 187 -8.89 25.39 -8.75
C ASN A 187 -9.54 24.12 -8.17
N GLN A 188 -10.85 23.97 -8.31
CA GLN A 188 -11.54 22.75 -7.87
C GLN A 188 -11.08 21.52 -8.64
N THR A 189 -10.84 21.67 -9.96
CA THR A 189 -10.29 20.60 -10.79
C THR A 189 -8.93 20.15 -10.26
N LEU A 190 -8.02 21.09 -9.96
CA LEU A 190 -6.71 20.78 -9.39
C LEU A 190 -6.81 20.14 -8.00
N GLU A 191 -7.62 20.68 -7.10
CA GLU A 191 -7.82 20.13 -5.75
C GLU A 191 -8.30 18.67 -5.82
N MET A 192 -9.31 18.41 -6.66
CA MET A 192 -9.87 17.06 -6.82
C MET A 192 -8.91 16.10 -7.52
N MET A 193 -8.06 16.57 -8.44
CA MET A 193 -7.00 15.76 -9.04
C MET A 193 -5.88 15.39 -8.04
N LEU A 194 -5.56 16.30 -7.12
CA LEU A 194 -4.58 16.05 -6.05
C LEU A 194 -5.14 15.12 -4.97
N TYR A 195 -6.43 15.24 -4.65
CA TYR A 195 -7.12 14.32 -3.76
C TYR A 195 -7.23 12.91 -4.37
N ASN A 196 -7.69 12.79 -5.62
CA ASN A 196 -7.79 11.52 -6.36
C ASN A 196 -6.49 11.18 -7.10
N SER A 197 -5.38 11.16 -6.36
CA SER A 197 -4.05 11.15 -6.95
C SER A 197 -3.43 9.78 -7.14
N ASP A 198 -4.15 8.66 -7.04
CA ASP A 198 -3.57 7.31 -7.07
C ASP A 198 -2.68 7.02 -8.29
N TRP A 199 -2.91 7.70 -9.41
CA TRP A 199 -2.03 7.67 -10.59
C TRP A 199 -0.60 8.17 -10.31
N LEU A 200 -0.37 9.01 -9.29
CA LEU A 200 0.94 9.45 -8.83
C LEU A 200 1.75 8.36 -8.14
N PHE A 201 1.29 7.09 -8.09
CA PHE A 201 2.10 5.98 -7.60
C PHE A 201 3.48 5.87 -8.29
N ILE A 202 3.59 6.35 -9.52
CA ILE A 202 4.84 6.40 -10.30
C ILE A 202 5.95 7.21 -9.60
N THR A 203 5.61 8.08 -8.66
CA THR A 203 6.55 8.82 -7.80
C THR A 203 7.39 7.90 -6.92
N VAL A 204 7.07 6.60 -6.86
CA VAL A 204 7.92 5.58 -6.22
C VAL A 204 9.22 5.31 -6.98
N PHE A 205 9.28 5.56 -8.30
CA PHE A 205 10.41 5.16 -9.14
C PHE A 205 11.76 5.80 -8.76
N PRO A 206 11.85 7.10 -8.41
CA PRO A 206 13.08 7.68 -7.86
C PRO A 206 13.60 6.92 -6.64
N PHE A 207 12.72 6.51 -5.71
CA PHE A 207 13.10 5.76 -4.52
C PHE A 207 13.54 4.33 -4.84
N MET A 208 12.88 3.68 -5.81
CA MET A 208 13.32 2.39 -6.34
C MET A 208 14.70 2.48 -7.02
N ALA A 209 15.03 3.60 -7.67
CA ALA A 209 16.35 3.81 -8.26
C ALA A 209 17.45 4.03 -7.20
N LEU A 210 17.09 4.59 -6.04
CA LEU A 210 17.98 4.75 -4.89
C LEU A 210 18.22 3.44 -4.12
N TYR A 211 17.33 2.45 -4.27
CA TYR A 211 17.43 1.18 -3.57
C TYR A 211 18.62 0.34 -4.07
N ASN A 212 19.45 -0.15 -3.14
CA ASN A 212 20.64 -0.96 -3.45
C ASN A 212 20.37 -2.48 -3.55
N GLY A 213 19.14 -2.95 -3.27
CA GLY A 213 18.80 -4.37 -3.25
C GLY A 213 19.13 -5.09 -1.93
N GLU A 214 19.70 -4.40 -0.96
CA GLU A 214 20.06 -4.99 0.33
C GLU A 214 18.97 -4.74 1.36
N ARG A 215 18.73 -5.75 2.20
CA ARG A 215 17.67 -5.68 3.22
C ARG A 215 17.97 -4.68 4.35
N GLY A 216 19.23 -4.34 4.59
CA GLY A 216 19.69 -3.57 5.75
C GLY A 216 19.78 -4.40 7.03
N GLU A 217 20.09 -3.74 8.15
CA GLU A 217 20.34 -4.39 9.45
C GLU A 217 19.14 -5.20 9.96
N GLN A 218 19.39 -6.45 10.36
CA GLN A 218 18.37 -7.40 10.79
C GLN A 218 18.22 -7.45 12.32
N THR A 219 17.72 -6.37 12.90
CA THR A 219 17.37 -6.35 14.34
C THR A 219 15.91 -6.74 14.55
N ILE A 220 15.58 -7.21 15.77
CA ILE A 220 14.20 -7.46 16.20
C ILE A 220 13.39 -6.15 16.08
N TRP A 221 14.02 -5.03 16.44
CA TRP A 221 13.45 -3.69 16.28
C TRP A 221 13.03 -3.41 14.84
N ASN A 222 13.95 -3.49 13.87
CA ASN A 222 13.67 -3.21 12.46
C ASN A 222 12.61 -4.16 11.88
N LYS A 223 12.50 -5.37 12.43
CA LYS A 223 11.50 -6.34 12.01
C LYS A 223 10.10 -5.95 12.46
N TYR A 224 9.91 -5.57 13.72
CA TYR A 224 8.58 -5.31 14.30
C TYR A 224 8.16 -3.84 14.24
N PHE A 225 9.09 -2.90 14.09
CA PHE A 225 8.80 -1.47 14.00
C PHE A 225 7.69 -1.18 12.99
N PHE A 226 7.82 -1.63 11.74
CA PHE A 226 6.83 -1.34 10.70
C PHE A 226 5.47 -2.00 10.95
N TYR A 227 5.46 -3.14 11.65
CA TYR A 227 4.23 -3.82 12.01
C TYR A 227 3.45 -3.08 13.11
N ILE A 228 4.15 -2.50 14.08
CA ILE A 228 3.55 -1.77 15.21
C ILE A 228 3.29 -0.31 14.84
N PHE A 229 4.18 0.31 14.07
CA PHE A 229 4.09 1.72 13.68
C PHE A 229 2.81 1.99 12.88
N TYR A 230 2.47 1.13 11.92
CA TYR A 230 1.31 1.37 11.06
C TYR A 230 -0.02 1.44 11.85
N PRO A 231 -0.38 0.46 12.71
CA PRO A 231 -1.55 0.58 13.57
C PRO A 231 -1.43 1.75 14.55
N ALA A 232 -0.27 1.92 15.19
CA ALA A 232 -0.10 2.90 16.25
C ALA A 232 -0.27 4.34 15.77
N HIS A 233 0.37 4.74 14.65
CA HIS A 233 0.26 6.13 14.18
C HIS A 233 -1.18 6.48 13.79
N LEU A 234 -1.89 5.55 13.13
CA LEU A 234 -3.29 5.71 12.79
C LEU A 234 -4.17 5.86 14.03
N TRP A 235 -4.06 4.93 14.99
CA TRP A 235 -4.86 4.98 16.21
C TRP A 235 -4.57 6.21 17.08
N ILE A 236 -3.31 6.66 17.13
CA ILE A 236 -2.94 7.91 17.81
C ILE A 236 -3.59 9.11 17.11
N ILE A 237 -3.50 9.20 15.79
CA ILE A 237 -4.15 10.28 15.02
C ILE A 237 -5.66 10.26 15.24
N THR A 238 -6.30 9.09 15.18
CA THR A 238 -7.74 8.93 15.44
C THR A 238 -8.12 9.38 16.86
N LEU A 239 -7.31 9.03 17.86
CA LEU A 239 -7.52 9.47 19.24
C LEU A 239 -7.40 10.99 19.37
N ILE A 240 -6.39 11.60 18.76
CA ILE A 240 -6.23 13.07 18.74
C ILE A 240 -7.44 13.72 18.07
N ALA A 241 -7.88 13.21 16.91
CA ALA A 241 -9.06 13.71 16.21
C ALA A 241 -10.33 13.64 17.08
N TYR A 242 -10.49 12.58 17.87
CA TYR A 242 -11.59 12.46 18.84
C TYR A 242 -11.49 13.47 19.99
N LEU A 243 -10.28 13.76 20.48
CA LEU A 243 -10.09 14.70 21.59
C LEU A 243 -10.28 16.17 21.19
N VAL A 244 -9.98 16.51 19.93
CA VAL A 244 -10.06 17.89 19.41
C VAL A 244 -11.44 18.25 18.84
N LYS A 245 -12.21 17.26 18.38
CA LYS A 245 -13.64 17.44 18.05
C LYS A 245 -14.48 17.71 19.29
#